data_AF-A0A0C1IR11-F1
#
_entry.id   AF-A0A0C1IR11-F1
#
_cell.length_a   1.000
_cell.length_b   1.000
_cell.length_c   1.000
_cell.angle_alpha   90.00
_cell.angle_beta   90.00
_cell.angle_gamma   90.00
#
_symmetry.space_group_name_H-M   'P 1'
#
loop_
_entity.id
_entity.type
_entity.pdbx_description
1 polymer ?
#
loop_
_entity_poly.entity_id
_entity_poly.type
_entity_poly.pdbx_seq_one_letter_code
_entity_poly.pdbx_strand_id
1 'polypeptide(L)'
;MTQAYLEHITKPGERWDLIAYRYYGNAKLLHHILKANPNMLCNPDRPVPLILEPGITLRIPVLEQAQIEAVRLPPWKQGAT
;
A
#
# COMPACT_ATOMS: atom_id res chain seq x y z
N MET A 1 -5.94 -19.18 -0.99
CA MET A 1 -5.75 -18.28 -2.14
C MET A 1 -4.41 -17.59 -1.96
N THR A 2 -3.50 -17.74 -2.91
CA THR A 2 -2.14 -17.18 -2.81
C THR A 2 -2.21 -15.70 -3.18
N GLN A 3 -2.01 -14.80 -2.20
CA GLN A 3 -1.99 -13.37 -2.48
C GLN A 3 -0.76 -13.03 -3.33
N ALA A 4 -0.98 -12.43 -4.51
CA ALA A 4 0.11 -11.97 -5.36
C ALA A 4 0.86 -10.80 -4.71
N TYR A 5 2.19 -10.80 -4.81
CA TYR A 5 3.03 -9.74 -4.29
C TYR A 5 4.15 -9.41 -5.28
N LEU A 6 4.63 -8.17 -5.22
CA LEU A 6 5.83 -7.71 -5.90
C LEU A 6 6.97 -7.60 -4.89
N GLU A 7 8.20 -7.85 -5.34
CA GLU A 7 9.39 -7.65 -4.52
C GLU A 7 9.99 -6.27 -4.81
N HIS A 8 10.19 -5.48 -3.76
CA HIS A 8 10.83 -4.16 -3.85
C HIS A 8 12.07 -4.11 -2.99
N ILE A 9 13.19 -3.69 -3.57
CA ILE A 9 14.43 -3.46 -2.85
C ILE A 9 14.47 -2.00 -2.42
N THR A 10 14.52 -1.76 -1.12
CA THR A 10 14.55 -0.41 -0.55
C THR A 10 15.81 0.34 -0.96
N LYS A 11 15.64 1.62 -1.29
CA LYS A 11 16.72 2.56 -1.59
C LYS A 11 17.01 3.47 -0.38
N PRO A 12 18.21 4.07 -0.30
CA PRO A 12 18.54 4.95 0.80
C PRO A 12 17.58 6.14 0.87
N GLY A 13 17.07 6.43 2.06
CA GLY A 13 16.11 7.53 2.29
C GLY A 13 14.66 7.20 1.93
N GLU A 14 14.33 5.96 1.57
CA GLU A 14 12.94 5.59 1.32
C GLU A 14 12.14 5.44 2.61
N ARG A 15 10.86 5.81 2.52
CA ARG A 15 9.88 5.72 3.60
C ARG A 15 8.71 4.87 3.16
N TRP A 16 8.00 4.26 4.11
CA TRP A 16 6.80 3.46 3.83
C TRP A 16 5.74 4.23 3.02
N ASP A 17 5.53 5.50 3.35
CA ASP A 17 4.59 6.38 2.64
C ASP A 17 4.95 6.53 1.15
N LEU A 18 6.25 6.67 0.85
CA LEU A 18 6.75 6.85 -0.52
C LEU A 18 6.58 5.58 -1.33
N ILE A 19 6.89 4.43 -0.74
CA ILE A 19 6.72 3.12 -1.40
C ILE A 19 5.23 2.90 -1.68
N ALA A 20 4.35 3.13 -0.70
CA ALA A 20 2.92 3.02 -0.89
C ALA A 20 2.40 3.95 -1.99
N TYR A 21 2.89 5.19 -2.05
CA TYR A 21 2.54 6.12 -3.11
C TYR A 21 3.04 5.64 -4.49
N ARG A 22 4.27 5.11 -4.59
CA ARG A 22 4.82 4.59 -5.86
C ARG A 22 4.02 3.41 -6.42
N TYR A 23 3.61 2.48 -5.56
CA TYR A 23 2.96 1.25 -6.00
C TYR A 23 1.43 1.36 -6.07
N TYR A 24 0.81 2.13 -5.18
CA TYR A 24 -0.65 2.22 -5.09
C TYR A 24 -1.21 3.59 -5.48
N GLY A 25 -0.35 4.58 -5.75
CA GLY A 25 -0.78 5.97 -5.97
C GLY A 25 -1.30 6.68 -4.71
N ASN A 26 -1.27 6.01 -3.55
CA ASN A 26 -1.82 6.52 -2.30
C ASN A 26 -0.94 6.12 -1.10
N ALA A 27 -0.31 7.12 -0.49
CA ALA A 27 0.56 6.95 0.67
C ALA A 27 -0.17 6.32 1.88
N LYS A 28 -1.49 6.53 2.02
CA LYS A 28 -2.28 5.99 3.14
C LYS A 28 -2.40 4.47 3.11
N LEU A 29 -2.08 3.83 1.98
CA LEU A 29 -2.12 2.37 1.81
C LEU A 29 -0.86 1.66 2.32
N LEU A 30 0.06 2.38 2.98
CA LEU A 30 1.28 1.79 3.57
C LEU A 30 1.00 0.65 4.56
N HIS A 31 -0.14 0.69 5.23
CA HIS A 31 -0.55 -0.33 6.20
C HIS A 31 -0.71 -1.72 5.55
N HIS A 32 -1.02 -1.81 4.25
CA HIS A 32 -1.03 -3.07 3.53
C HIS A 32 0.38 -3.66 3.39
N ILE A 33 1.37 -2.80 3.12
CA ILE A 33 2.78 -3.22 3.03
C ILE A 33 3.26 -3.68 4.41
N LEU A 34 2.93 -2.95 5.47
CA LEU A 34 3.27 -3.33 6.84
C LEU A 34 2.67 -4.70 7.21
N LYS A 35 1.40 -4.94 6.92
CA LYS A 35 0.73 -6.23 7.16
C LYS A 35 1.36 -7.39 6.39
N ALA A 36 1.85 -7.14 5.18
CA ALA A 36 2.52 -8.15 4.36
C ALA A 36 3.96 -8.47 4.85
N ASN A 37 4.56 -7.60 5.66
CA ASN A 37 5.93 -7.75 6.16
C ASN A 37 5.97 -7.73 7.71
N PRO A 38 5.30 -8.68 8.41
CA PRO A 38 5.25 -8.69 9.88
C PRO A 38 6.63 -8.86 10.51
N ASN A 39 7.57 -9.52 9.84
CA ASN A 39 8.94 -9.70 10.30
C ASN A 39 9.67 -8.38 10.58
N MET A 40 9.27 -7.28 9.91
CA MET A 40 9.82 -5.94 10.12
C MET A 40 9.22 -5.23 11.35
N LEU A 41 8.06 -5.69 11.82
CA LEU A 41 7.29 -5.10 12.93
C LEU A 41 7.55 -5.81 14.26
N CYS A 42 7.80 -7.12 14.21
CA CYS A 42 7.89 -7.97 15.40
C CYS A 42 9.25 -7.93 16.10
N ASN A 43 10.10 -6.93 15.85
CA ASN A 43 11.36 -6.82 16.58
C ASN A 43 11.16 -5.98 17.84
N PRO A 44 11.03 -6.59 19.05
CA PRO A 44 10.74 -5.86 20.28
C PRO A 44 11.82 -4.84 20.63
N ASP A 45 13.05 -5.05 20.16
CA ASP A 45 14.19 -4.17 20.37
C ASP A 45 14.25 -2.97 19.41
N ARG A 46 13.45 -2.97 18.33
CA ARG A 46 13.53 -1.93 17.29
C ARG A 46 12.15 -1.40 16.89
N PRO A 47 11.83 -0.13 17.18
CA PRO A 47 10.60 0.48 16.68
C PRO A 47 10.60 0.51 15.16
N VAL A 48 9.40 0.52 14.56
CA VAL A 48 9.22 0.58 13.10
C VAL A 48 9.98 1.79 12.55
N PRO A 49 11.02 1.59 11.73
CA PRO A 49 11.82 2.70 11.27
C PRO A 49 11.01 3.52 10.27
N LEU A 50 11.01 4.84 10.46
CA LEU A 50 10.35 5.78 9.54
C LEU A 50 11.07 5.81 8.18
N ILE A 51 12.40 5.73 8.20
CA ILE A 51 13.28 5.64 7.04
C ILE A 51 13.82 4.21 6.99
N LEU A 52 13.58 3.55 5.87
CA LEU A 52 14.02 2.18 5.62
C LEU A 52 15.52 2.16 5.31
N GLU A 53 16.22 1.17 5.85
CA GLU A 53 17.59 0.90 5.46
C GLU A 53 17.62 0.42 4.00
N PRO A 54 18.63 0.80 3.21
CA PRO A 54 18.76 0.35 1.84
C PRO A 54 19.08 -1.16 1.77
N GLY A 55 18.60 -1.83 0.72
CA GLY A 55 18.90 -3.24 0.46
C GLY A 55 17.96 -4.24 1.13
N ILE A 56 16.89 -3.78 1.78
CA ILE A 56 15.85 -4.64 2.34
C ILE A 56 14.87 -5.02 1.23
N THR A 57 14.55 -6.31 1.12
CA THR A 57 13.51 -6.79 0.21
C THR A 57 12.16 -6.76 0.90
N LEU A 58 11.25 -5.92 0.41
CA LEU A 58 9.88 -5.79 0.89
C LEU A 58 8.91 -6.51 -0.05
N ARG A 59 7.94 -7.22 0.54
CA ARG A 59 6.81 -7.79 -0.19
C ARG A 59 5.69 -6.76 -0.29
N ILE A 60 5.36 -6.35 -1.50
CA ILE A 60 4.31 -5.38 -1.76
C ILE A 60 3.09 -6.12 -2.29
N PRO A 61 2.02 -6.30 -1.49
CA PRO A 61 0.85 -7.03 -1.92
C PRO A 61 0.14 -6.31 -3.06
N VAL A 62 -0.26 -7.04 -4.10
CA VAL A 62 -1.14 -6.49 -5.14
C VAL A 62 -2.53 -6.34 -4.53
N LEU A 63 -3.03 -5.12 -4.48
CA LEU A 63 -4.37 -4.80 -3.98
C LEU A 63 -5.34 -4.85 -5.15
N GLU A 64 -6.39 -5.67 -5.04
CA GLU A 64 -7.55 -5.52 -5.92
C GLU A 64 -8.17 -4.15 -5.65
N GLN A 65 -8.17 -3.29 -6.66
CA GLN A 65 -8.91 -2.05 -6.59
C GLN A 65 -10.38 -2.43 -6.47
N ALA A 66 -11.00 -2.11 -5.32
CA ALA A 66 -12.44 -2.14 -5.22
C ALA A 66 -12.97 -1.30 -6.37
N GLN A 67 -13.65 -1.95 -7.33
CA GLN A 67 -14.35 -1.23 -8.36
C GLN A 67 -15.26 -0.27 -7.61
N ILE A 68 -15.02 1.03 -7.76
CA ILE A 68 -15.95 2.03 -7.28
C ILE A 68 -17.20 1.73 -8.10
N GLU A 69 -18.14 0.98 -7.52
CA GLU A 69 -19.47 0.83 -8.10
C GLU A 69 -19.91 2.25 -8.41
N ALA A 70 -20.10 2.53 -9.69
CA ALA A 70 -20.52 3.84 -10.14
C ALA A 70 -21.82 4.13 -9.41
N VAL A 71 -21.71 4.89 -8.31
CA VAL A 71 -22.84 5.29 -7.48
C VAL A 71 -23.86 5.83 -8.45
N ARG A 72 -24.96 5.08 -8.59
CA ARG A 72 -26.03 5.41 -9.51
C ARG A 72 -26.45 6.82 -9.14
N LEU A 73 -26.14 7.78 -10.02
CA LEU A 73 -26.38 9.18 -9.73
C LEU A 73 -27.85 9.31 -9.33
N PRO A 74 -28.17 10.06 -8.27
CA PRO A 74 -29.55 10.22 -7.84
C PRO A 74 -30.40 10.78 -8.99
N PRO A 75 -31.71 10.44 -9.04
CA PRO A 75 -32.56 10.68 -10.21
C PRO A 75 -32.60 12.15 -10.66
N TRP A 76 -32.42 13.12 -9.76
CA TRP A 76 -32.35 14.55 -10.09
C TRP A 76 -31.04 15.03 -10.75
N LYS A 77 -29.99 14.19 -10.76
CA LYS A 77 -28.72 14.43 -11.48
C LYS A 77 -28.65 13.70 -12.82
N GLN A 78 -29.63 12.84 -13.11
CA GLN A 78 -29.82 12.26 -14.43
C GLN A 78 -30.65 13.29 -15.19
N GLY A 79 -30.01 14.13 -16.02
CA GLY A 79 -30.71 15.14 -16.80
C GLY A 79 -31.74 14.47 -17.72
N ALA A 80 -32.96 14.29 -17.23
CA ALA A 80 -34.09 13.82 -18.00
C ALA A 80 -34.67 15.05 -18.70
N THR A 81 -34.55 15.08 -20.02
CA THR A 81 -35.45 15.83 -20.91
C THR A 81 -36.35 14.81 -21.58
#